data_AF-Q1Q1U7-F1
#
_entry.id   AF-Q1Q1U7-F1
#
_cell.length_a   1.000
_cell.length_b   1.000
_cell.length_c   1.000
_cell.angle_alpha   90.00
_cell.angle_beta   90.00
_cell.angle_gamma   90.00
#
_symmetry.space_group_name_H-M   'P 1'
#
loop_
_entity.id
_entity.type
_entity.pdbx_description
1 polymer ?
#
loop_
_entity_poly.entity_id
_entity_poly.type
_entity_poly.pdbx_seq_one_letter_code
_entity_poly.pdbx_strand_id
1 'polypeptide(L)' 'MPRINPVDYKTLLKIFQMFGCTYKRKKGSHHILTYPGAKRVVVIPEYDEIDIEIIKNNMRTVGMTREQYFELLKKA' A
#
# COMPACT_ATOMS: atom_id res chain seq x y z
N MET A 1 -9.72 5.37 -17.20
CA MET A 1 -8.96 4.61 -16.18
C MET A 1 -9.77 4.59 -14.89
N PRO A 2 -9.95 3.44 -14.20
CA PRO A 2 -10.73 3.38 -12.97
C PRO A 2 -10.18 4.32 -11.89
N ARG A 3 -11.07 4.87 -11.06
CA ARG A 3 -10.71 5.72 -9.92
C ARG A 3 -10.14 4.85 -8.80
N ILE A 4 -9.15 5.38 -8.07
CA ILE A 4 -8.70 4.73 -6.83
C ILE A 4 -9.74 5.09 -5.79
N ASN A 5 -10.39 4.08 -5.23
CA ASN A 5 -11.33 4.22 -4.13
C ASN A 5 -10.62 3.85 -2.82
N PRO A 6 -11.14 4.30 -1.65
CA PRO A 6 -10.69 3.79 -0.37
C PRO A 6 -10.80 2.26 -0.32
N VAL A 7 -9.85 1.64 0.37
CA VAL A 7 -9.84 0.19 0.64
C VAL A 7 -9.46 -0.01 2.10
N ASP A 8 -9.82 -1.16 2.66
CA ASP A 8 -9.42 -1.51 4.01
C ASP A 8 -7.91 -1.75 4.11
N TYR A 9 -7.37 -1.61 5.31
CA TYR A 9 -5.94 -1.74 5.54
C TYR A 9 -5.37 -3.12 5.16
N LYS A 10 -6.16 -4.21 5.26
CA LYS A 10 -5.69 -5.57 4.96
C LYS A 10 -5.52 -5.74 3.47
N THR A 11 -6.49 -5.26 2.69
CA THR A 11 -6.40 -5.21 1.22
C THR A 11 -5.18 -4.41 0.79
N LEU A 12 -4.99 -3.21 1.36
CA LEU A 12 -3.83 -2.38 1.01
C LEU A 12 -2.51 -3.06 1.39
N LEU A 13 -2.42 -3.66 2.57
CA LEU A 13 -1.24 -4.38 3.04
C LEU A 13 -0.88 -5.55 2.10
N LYS A 14 -1.88 -6.32 1.68
CA LYS A 14 -1.73 -7.41 0.71
C LYS A 14 -1.21 -6.90 -0.64
N ILE A 15 -1.77 -5.81 -1.17
CA ILE A 15 -1.32 -5.20 -2.43
C ILE A 15 0.17 -4.83 -2.36
N PHE A 16 0.59 -4.14 -1.30
CA PHE A 16 1.99 -3.73 -1.16
C PHE A 16 2.93 -4.92 -0.98
N GLN A 17 2.51 -5.97 -0.26
CA GLN A 17 3.29 -7.21 -0.16
C GLN A 17 3.43 -7.91 -1.52
N MET A 18 2.34 -8.03 -2.29
CA MET A 18 2.36 -8.63 -3.63
C MET A 18 3.21 -7.82 -4.62
N PHE A 19 3.29 -6.51 -4.46
CA PHE A 19 4.18 -5.65 -5.25
C PHE A 19 5.68 -5.89 -4.93
N GLY A 20 5.99 -6.51 -3.80
CA GLY A 20 7.36 -6.78 -3.35
C GLY A 20 7.79 -6.02 -2.11
N CYS A 21 6.86 -5.36 -1.39
CA CYS A 21 7.19 -4.77 -0.09
C CYS A 21 7.28 -5.86 0.97
N THR A 22 8.33 -5.83 1.77
CA THR A 22 8.50 -6.76 2.89
C THR A 22 7.92 -6.15 4.16
N TYR A 23 7.05 -6.89 4.83
CA TYR A 23 6.53 -6.48 6.13
C TYR A 23 7.65 -6.49 7.17
N LYS A 24 7.81 -5.36 7.90
CA LYS A 24 8.89 -5.20 8.88
C LYS A 24 8.39 -5.32 10.31
N ARG A 25 7.35 -4.56 10.67
CA ARG A 25 6.77 -4.52 12.03
C ARG A 25 5.48 -3.72 12.08
N LYS A 26 4.79 -3.79 13.21
CA LYS A 26 3.69 -2.89 13.62
C LYS A 26 4.12 -2.05 14.82
N LYS A 27 3.71 -0.78 14.87
CA LYS A 27 3.83 0.09 16.06
C LYS A 27 2.49 0.77 16.31
N GLY A 28 1.84 0.46 17.43
CA GLY A 28 0.44 0.89 17.65
C GLY A 28 -0.44 0.34 16.53
N SER A 29 -1.28 1.18 15.93
CA SER A 29 -2.14 0.83 14.78
C SER A 29 -1.46 0.98 13.41
N HIS A 30 -0.14 1.15 13.34
CA HIS A 30 0.55 1.45 12.07
C HIS A 30 1.48 0.31 11.65
N HIS A 31 1.25 -0.24 10.45
CA HIS A 31 2.06 -1.25 9.80
C HIS A 31 3.18 -0.60 8.99
N ILE A 32 4.41 -1.11 9.14
CA ILE A 32 5.59 -0.61 8.45
C ILE A 32 6.11 -1.69 7.50
N LEU A 33 6.21 -1.33 6.23
CA LEU A 33 6.78 -2.17 5.17
C LEU A 33 7.99 -1.48 4.55
N THR A 34 8.97 -2.26 4.09
CA THR A 34 10.16 -1.78 3.37
C THR A 34 10.15 -2.29 1.93
N TYR A 35 10.71 -1.50 1.01
CA TYR A 35 10.89 -1.90 -0.38
C TYR A 35 12.34 -1.60 -0.80
N PRO A 36 13.07 -2.52 -1.45
CA PRO A 36 14.49 -2.34 -1.76
C PRO A 36 14.81 -1.06 -2.55
N GLY A 37 13.91 -0.63 -3.45
CA GLY A 37 14.07 0.58 -4.26
C GLY A 37 13.55 1.87 -3.61
N ALA A 38 12.96 1.81 -2.42
CA ALA A 38 12.33 2.97 -1.78
C ALA A 38 13.25 3.60 -0.73
N LYS A 39 13.43 4.93 -0.80
CA LYS A 39 14.17 5.69 0.23
C LYS A 39 13.42 5.81 1.55
N ARG A 40 12.08 5.63 1.54
CA ARG A 40 11.20 5.73 2.70
C ARG A 40 10.43 4.44 2.89
N VAL A 41 10.02 4.17 4.13
CA VAL A 41 9.13 3.05 4.45
C VAL A 41 7.70 3.34 3.98
N VAL A 42 6.95 2.30 3.68
CA VAL A 42 5.50 2.36 3.50
C VAL A 42 4.84 2.22 4.87
N VAL A 43 3.89 3.11 5.18
CA VAL A 43 3.15 3.08 6.44
C VAL A 43 1.66 2.96 6.14
N ILE A 44 1.01 1.95 6.72
CA ILE A 44 -0.43 1.67 6.55
C ILE A 44 -1.09 1.64 7.94
N PRO A 45 -1.98 2.60 8.28
CA PRO A 45 -2.75 2.54 9.51
C PRO A 45 -3.86 1.48 9.43
N GLU A 46 -4.30 0.93 10.57
CA GLU A 46 -5.42 -0.02 10.67
C GLU A 46 -6.77 0.70 10.62
N TYR A 47 -7.16 1.19 9.44
CA TYR A 47 -8.49 1.76 9.20
C TYR A 47 -9.32 0.88 8.27
N ASP A 48 -10.64 0.88 8.46
CA ASP A 48 -11.59 0.20 7.59
C ASP A 48 -11.63 0.81 6.19
N GLU A 49 -11.35 2.11 6.08
CA GLU A 49 -11.16 2.82 4.82
C GLU A 49 -9.90 3.68 4.89
N ILE A 50 -8.90 3.34 4.06
CA ILE A 50 -7.68 4.13 3.92
C ILE A 50 -7.92 5.25 2.91
N ASP A 51 -7.60 6.47 3.33
CA ASP A 51 -7.68 7.65 2.47
C ASP A 51 -6.87 7.44 1.18
N ILE A 52 -7.46 7.86 0.06
CA ILE A 52 -6.87 7.82 -1.28
C ILE A 52 -5.50 8.52 -1.30
N GLU A 53 -5.30 9.57 -0.51
CA GLU A 53 -4.00 10.25 -0.44
C GLU A 53 -2.91 9.35 0.16
N ILE A 54 -3.22 8.59 1.21
CA ILE A 54 -2.29 7.62 1.82
C ILE A 54 -1.92 6.53 0.80
N ILE A 55 -2.93 6.00 0.09
CA ILE A 55 -2.72 5.00 -0.96
C ILE A 55 -1.75 5.56 -2.02
N LYS A 56 -2.04 6.74 -2.57
CA LYS A 56 -1.22 7.39 -3.60
C LYS A 56 0.19 7.73 -3.12
N ASN A 57 0.35 8.14 -1.86
CA ASN A 57 1.66 8.46 -1.28
C ASN A 57 2.52 7.21 -1.12
N ASN A 58 1.93 6.11 -0.66
CA ASN A 58 2.62 4.84 -0.56
C ASN A 58 2.97 4.28 -1.94
N MET A 59 2.08 4.40 -2.94
CA MET A 59 2.38 4.00 -4.33
C MET A 59 3.59 4.77 -4.88
N ARG A 60 3.60 6.10 -4.70
CA ARG A 60 4.72 6.96 -5.11
C ARG A 60 6.02 6.58 -4.40
N THR A 61 5.95 6.19 -3.13
CA THR A 61 7.13 5.81 -2.32
C THR A 61 7.87 4.61 -2.92
N VAL A 62 7.13 3.66 -3.50
CA VAL A 62 7.70 2.42 -4.06
C VAL A 62 7.76 2.42 -5.59
N GLY A 63 7.32 3.50 -6.25
CA GLY A 63 7.29 3.60 -7.71
C GLY A 63 6.21 2.75 -8.38
N MET A 64 5.13 2.42 -7.67
CA MET A 64 4.01 1.62 -8.22
C MET A 64 3.16 2.47 -9.18
N THR A 65 2.96 1.99 -10.40
CA THR A 65 2.05 2.62 -11.36
C THR A 65 0.59 2.33 -11.02
N ARG A 66 -0.32 3.09 -11.63
CA ARG A 66 -1.76 2.90 -11.43
C ARG A 66 -2.22 1.56 -12.02
N GLU A 67 -1.67 1.15 -13.15
CA GLU A 67 -1.95 -0.12 -13.81
C GLU A 67 -1.59 -1.29 -12.89
N GLN A 68 -0.36 -1.27 -12.36
CA GLN A 68 0.11 -2.28 -11.39
C GLN A 68 -0.78 -2.34 -10.16
N TYR A 69 -1.17 -1.18 -9.61
CA TYR A 69 -2.08 -1.14 -8.46
C TYR A 69 -3.41 -1.85 -8.76
N PHE A 70 -4.05 -1.54 -9.90
CA PHE A 70 -5.34 -2.17 -10.24
C PHE A 70 -5.21 -3.65 -10.60
N GLU A 71 -4.10 -4.07 -11.20
CA GLU A 71 -3.82 -5.50 -11.42
C GLU A 71 -3.68 -6.27 -10.10
N LEU A 72 -3.00 -5.68 -9.12
CA LEU A 72 -2.84 -6.27 -7.79
C LEU A 72 -4.13 -6.22 -6.98
N LEU A 73 -4.89 -5.12 -7.05
CA LEU A 73 -6.18 -4.97 -6.38
C LEU A 73 -7.19 -6.04 -6.83
N LYS A 74 -7.17 -6.45 -8.10
CA LYS A 74 -8.02 -7.55 -8.60
C LYS A 74 -7.63 -8.93 -8.05
N LYS A 75 -6.40 -9.09 -7.56
CA LYS A 75 -5.85 -10.34 -7.03
C LYS A 75 -5.80 -10.37 -5.50
N ALA A 76 -5.95 -9.20 -4.87
CA ALA A 76 -5.99 -9.02 -3.42
C ALA A 76 -7.35 -9.49 -2.88
#